data_AF-A0A1N6REG9-F1
#
_entry.id   AF-A0A1N6REG9-F1
#
_cell.length_a   1.000
_cell.length_b   1.000
_cell.length_c   1.000
_cell.angle_alpha   90.00
_cell.angle_beta   90.00
_cell.angle_gamma   90.00
#
_symmetry.space_group_name_H-M   'P 1'
#
loop_
_entity.id
_entity.type
_entity.pdbx_description
1 polymer ?
#
loop_
_entity_poly.entity_id
_entity_poly.type
_entity_poly.pdbx_seq_one_letter_code
_entity_poly.pdbx_strand_id
1 'polypeptide(L)' 'MSRNYKFHNPEGLYFISIAVVGWLDVFIRNEYKEILLESLMFCQKNKGLEIYAWCIMSSHVHLVF' A
#
# COMPACT_ATOMS: atom_id res chain seq x y z
N MET A 1 8.70 15.45 -0.79
CA MET A 1 7.57 14.66 -1.33
C MET A 1 7.19 15.24 -2.68
N SER A 2 7.04 14.38 -3.71
CA SER A 2 6.56 14.79 -5.04
C SER A 2 5.25 15.59 -4.89
N ARG A 3 5.12 16.71 -5.60
CA ARG A 3 3.90 17.54 -5.60
C ARG A 3 2.79 16.98 -6.50
N ASN A 4 3.08 15.93 -7.28
CA ASN A 4 2.24 15.49 -8.40
C ASN A 4 1.12 14.54 -7.99
N TYR A 5 1.24 13.85 -6.86
CA TYR A 5 0.28 12.82 -6.46
C TYR A 5 -0.53 13.32 -5.28
N LYS A 6 -1.68 13.93 -5.58
CA LYS A 6 -2.64 14.41 -4.58
C LYS A 6 -3.99 13.74 -4.80
N PHE A 7 -4.61 13.34 -3.69
CA PHE A 7 -5.99 12.89 -3.68
C PHE A 7 -6.88 14.13 -3.60
N HIS A 8 -7.65 14.39 -4.66
CA HIS A 8 -8.48 15.60 -4.75
C HIS A 8 -9.96 15.32 -4.44
N ASN A 9 -10.43 14.12 -4.76
CA ASN A 9 -11.77 13.64 -4.42
C ASN A 9 -11.68 12.70 -3.20
N PRO A 10 -12.18 13.09 -2.01
CA PRO A 10 -12.19 12.22 -0.84
C PRO A 10 -13.00 10.92 -1.01
N GLU A 11 -13.98 10.90 -1.92
CA GLU A 11 -14.82 9.72 -2.22
C GLU A 11 -14.34 8.96 -3.47
N GLY A 12 -13.21 9.38 -4.05
CA GLY A 12 -12.65 8.74 -5.23
C GLY A 12 -12.00 7.41 -4.90
N LEU A 13 -12.11 6.45 -5.81
CA LEU A 13 -11.31 5.23 -5.78
C LEU A 13 -9.93 5.51 -6.39
N TYR A 14 -8.87 5.20 -5.66
CA TYR A 14 -7.50 5.47 -6.07
C TYR A 14 -6.68 4.21 -6.19
N PHE A 15 -5.93 4.14 -7.28
CA PHE A 15 -4.85 3.19 -7.43
C PHE A 15 -3.53 3.84 -7.02
N ILE A 16 -2.76 3.17 -6.17
CA ILE A 16 -1.38 3.55 -5.88
C ILE A 16 -0.41 2.39 -6.12
N SER A 17 0.81 2.76 -6.47
CA SER A 17 1.96 1.87 -6.58
C SER A 17 3.07 2.40 -5.68
N ILE A 18 3.57 1.56 -4.77
CA ILE A 18 4.67 1.90 -3.86
C ILE A 18 5.80 0.91 -4.08
N ALA A 19 7.00 1.41 -4.36
CA ALA A 19 8.21 0.59 -4.52
C ALA A 19 9.15 0.74 -3.33
N VAL A 20 9.82 -0.37 -2.97
CA VAL A 20 10.92 -0.36 -2.01
C VAL A 20 12.08 0.48 -2.56
N VAL A 21 12.77 1.20 -1.68
CA VAL A 21 13.95 2.00 -2.06
C VAL A 21 14.99 1.12 -2.74
N GLY A 22 15.46 1.54 -3.91
CA GLY A 22 16.42 0.77 -4.71
C GLY A 22 15.85 -0.50 -5.35
N TRP A 23 14.52 -0.67 -5.36
CA TRP A 23 13.85 -1.86 -5.89
C TRP A 23 14.30 -3.16 -5.23
N LEU A 24 14.73 -3.08 -3.98
CA LEU A 24 15.16 -4.25 -3.22
C LEU A 24 13.98 -5.19 -2.98
N ASP A 25 14.24 -6.48 -3.15
CA ASP A 25 13.23 -7.54 -3.00
C ASP A 25 12.97 -7.89 -1.52
N VAL A 26 12.44 -6.92 -0.78
CA VAL A 26 12.13 -7.09 0.66
C VAL A 26 10.99 -8.08 0.86
N PHE A 27 9.97 -8.06 0.01
CA PHE A 27 8.78 -8.90 0.16
C PHE A 27 8.97 -10.32 -0.39
N ILE A 28 10.20 -10.82 -0.55
CA ILE A 28 10.41 -12.26 -0.73
C ILE A 28 10.11 -13.01 0.57
N ARG A 29 10.48 -12.42 1.71
CA ARG A 29 10.29 -13.03 3.03
C ARG A 29 8.91 -12.72 3.59
N ASN A 30 8.27 -13.72 4.19
CA ASN A 30 6.90 -13.59 4.67
C ASN A 30 6.77 -12.68 5.88
N GLU A 31 7.79 -12.60 6.74
CA GLU A 31 7.78 -11.75 7.93
C GLU A 31 7.56 -10.27 7.55
N TYR A 32 8.12 -9.83 6.42
CA TYR A 32 7.91 -8.46 5.93
C TYR A 32 6.54 -8.25 5.27
N LYS A 33 5.98 -9.29 4.63
CA LYS A 33 4.60 -9.23 4.10
C LYS A 33 3.61 -9.15 5.26
N GLU A 34 3.82 -9.94 6.31
CA GLU A 34 2.96 -9.98 7.50
C GLU A 34 2.93 -8.62 8.20
N ILE A 35 4.09 -7.98 8.42
CA ILE A 35 4.16 -6.62 8.98
C ILE A 35 3.35 -5.60 8.15
N LEU A 36 3.45 -5.68 6.83
CA LEU A 36 2.67 -4.82 5.93
C LEU A 36 1.16 -5.09 6.07
N LEU A 37 0.75 -6.36 6.04
CA LEU A 37 -0.65 -6.76 6.17
C LEU A 37 -1.25 -6.36 7.53
N GLU A 38 -0.50 -6.52 8.62
CA GLU A 38 -0.90 -6.06 9.95
C GLU A 38 -1.10 -4.54 10.00
N SER A 39 -0.20 -3.79 9.36
CA SER A 39 -0.32 -2.34 9.23
C SER A 39 -1.56 -1.93 8.44
N LEU A 40 -1.86 -2.62 7.33
CA LEU A 40 -3.06 -2.39 6.55
C LEU A 40 -4.32 -2.70 7.37
N MET A 41 -4.37 -3.87 8.04
CA MET A 41 -5.49 -4.24 8.92
C MET A 41 -5.71 -3.22 10.04
N PHE A 42 -4.64 -2.70 10.64
CA PHE A 42 -4.74 -1.62 11.63
C PHE A 42 -5.36 -0.36 11.03
N CYS A 43 -4.95 0.04 9.82
CA CYS A 43 -5.51 1.19 9.12
C CYS A 43 -6.99 0.99 8.76
N GLN A 44 -7.40 -0.21 8.36
CA GLN A 44 -8.82 -0.50 8.11
C GLN A 44 -9.65 -0.36 9.39
N LYS A 45 -9.16 -0.92 10.50
CA LYS A 45 -9.88 -0.93 11.79
C LYS A 45 -9.93 0.44 12.49
N ASN A 46 -8.89 1.25 12.35
CA ASN A 46 -8.70 2.45 13.18
C ASN A 46 -8.66 3.77 12.40
N LYS A 47 -8.44 3.72 11.08
CA LYS A 47 -8.25 4.93 10.24
C LYS A 47 -9.25 5.04 9.09
N GLY A 48 -10.21 4.13 9.00
CA GLY A 48 -11.23 4.14 7.94
C GLY A 48 -10.67 3.85 6.54
N LEU A 49 -9.55 3.14 6.44
CA LEU A 49 -9.02 2.72 5.14
C LEU A 49 -9.89 1.60 4.55
N GLU A 50 -10.44 1.80 3.35
CA GLU A 50 -11.24 0.78 2.65
C GLU A 50 -10.46 0.23 1.45
N ILE A 51 -9.89 -0.96 1.59
CA ILE A 51 -9.09 -1.57 0.51
C ILE A 51 -9.99 -2.48 -0.32
N TYR A 52 -10.12 -2.17 -1.62
CA TYR A 52 -10.90 -2.95 -2.58
C TYR A 52 -10.07 -4.03 -3.27
N ALA A 53 -8.79 -3.76 -3.53
CA ALA A 53 -7.86 -4.72 -4.11
C ALA A 53 -6.42 -4.40 -3.70
N TRP A 54 -5.58 -5.43 -3.63
CA TRP A 54 -4.16 -5.28 -3.37
C TRP A 54 -3.36 -6.43 -3.98
N CYS A 55 -2.09 -6.17 -4.29
CA CYS A 55 -1.11 -7.22 -4.55
C CYS A 55 0.26 -6.83 -4.01
N ILE A 56 0.97 -7.81 -3.46
CA ILE A 56 2.34 -7.66 -2.97
C ILE A 56 3.27 -8.42 -3.92
N MET A 57 4.16 -7.69 -4.58
CA MET A 57 5.25 -8.23 -5.39
C MET A 57 6.54 -8.16 -4.60
N SER A 58 7.64 -8.77 -5.07
CA SER A 58 8.89 -8.89 -4.31
C SER A 58 9.48 -7.54 -3.88
N SER A 59 9.35 -6.50 -4.71
CA SER A 59 9.95 -5.17 -4.50
C SER A 59 8.95 -4.02 -4.44
N HIS A 60 7.66 -4.27 -4.60
CA HIS A 60 6.63 -3.22 -4.65
C HIS A 60 5.24 -3.76 -4.33
N VAL A 61 4.32 -2.83 -4.05
CA VAL A 61 2.95 -3.11 -3.63
C VAL A 61 2.01 -2.21 -4.42
N HIS A 62 0.90 -2.79 -4.87
CA HIS A 62 -0.21 -2.06 -5.46
C HIS A 62 -1.43 -2.13 -4.55
N LEU A 63 -2.12 -1.01 -4.38
CA LEU A 63 -3.37 -0.91 -3.61
C LEU A 63 -4.42 -0.17 -4.45
N VAL A 64 -5.67 -0.59 -4.29
CA VAL A 64 -6.86 0.14 -4.71
C VAL A 64 -7.69 0.41 -3.46
N PHE A 65 -7.85 1.67 -3.08
CA PHE A 65 -8.57 2.12 -1.89
C PHE A 65 -9.25 3.47 -2.09
#